data_AF-A0A919FPR1-F1
#
_entry.id   AF-A0A919FPR1-F1
#
_cell.length_a   1.000
_cell.length_b   1.000
_cell.length_c   1.000
_cell.angle_alpha   90.00
_cell.angle_beta   90.00
_cell.angle_gamma   90.00
#
_symmetry.space_group_name_H-M   'P 1'
#
loop_
_entity.id
_entity.type
_entity.pdbx_description
1 polymer ?
#
loop_
_entity_poly.entity_id
_entity_poly.type
_entity_poly.pdbx_seq_one_letter_code
_entity_poly.pdbx_strand_id
1 'polypeptide(L)' 'MALIIGGSTLAVIGAVVSFIYFLQPWRTCPDDDASAGCPMLPDDAAILTAAMIVTVLATAMAVVGTASRKRHSD' A
#
# COMPACT_ATOMS: atom_id res chain seq x y z
N MET A 1 -17.57 11.49 -6.39
CA MET A 1 -17.30 11.11 -4.98
C MET A 1 -16.83 9.67 -4.84
N ALA A 2 -17.46 8.69 -5.50
CA ALA A 2 -17.06 7.28 -5.44
C ALA A 2 -15.56 7.02 -5.70
N LEU A 3 -14.97 7.64 -6.73
CA LEU A 3 -13.53 7.51 -7.03
C LEU A 3 -12.61 8.09 -5.94
N ILE A 4 -13.03 9.17 -5.28
CA ILE A 4 -12.25 9.82 -4.22
C ILE A 4 -12.25 8.92 -2.98
N ILE A 5 -13.45 8.49 -2.54
CA ILE A 5 -13.61 7.66 -1.33
C ILE A 5 -13.01 6.28 -1.56
N GLY A 6 -13.34 5.62 -2.67
CA GLY A 6 -12.81 4.30 -2.98
C GLY A 6 -11.29 4.32 -3.16
N GLY A 7 -10.77 5.30 -3.90
CA GLY A 7 -9.32 5.47 -4.10
C GLY A 7 -8.57 5.75 -2.80
N SER A 8 -9.10 6.63 -1.93
CA SER A 8 -8.44 6.92 -0.66
C SER A 8 -8.47 5.74 0.31
N THR A 9 -9.61 5.05 0.43
CA THR A 9 -9.71 3.85 1.27
C THR A 9 -8.77 2.76 0.80
N LEU A 10 -8.73 2.49 -0.50
CA LEU A 10 -7.87 1.44 -1.05
C LEU A 10 -6.38 1.79 -0.94
N ALA A 11 -6.02 3.08 -1.08
CA ALA A 11 -4.66 3.55 -0.87
C ALA A 11 -4.21 3.37 0.59
N VAL A 12 -5.09 3.67 1.57
CA VAL A 12 -4.79 3.46 2.99
C VAL A 12 -4.61 1.97 3.29
N ILE A 13 -5.49 1.11 2.80
CA ILE A 13 -5.39 -0.35 2.99
C ILE A 13 -4.08 -0.87 2.38
N GLY A 14 -3.77 -0.49 1.14
CA GLY A 14 -2.54 -0.90 0.46
C GLY A 14 -1.28 -0.45 1.22
N ALA A 15 -1.27 0.77 1.74
CA ALA A 15 -0.15 1.29 2.52
C ALA A 15 0.02 0.52 3.84
N VAL A 16 -1.08 0.23 4.55
CA VAL A 16 -1.04 -0.56 5.80
C VAL A 16 -0.53 -1.97 5.55
N VAL A 17 -1.03 -2.66 4.52
CA VAL A 17 -0.57 -4.00 4.14
C VAL A 17 0.92 -3.97 3.80
N SER A 18 1.34 -2.99 3.01
CA SER A 18 2.74 -2.85 2.64
C SER A 18 3.64 -2.62 3.85
N PHE A 19 3.21 -1.78 4.80
CA PHE A 19 3.94 -1.55 6.04
C PHE A 19 4.07 -2.81 6.89
N ILE A 20 2.98 -3.58 7.02
CA ILE A 20 2.97 -4.85 7.75
C ILE A 20 3.92 -5.87 7.11
N TYR A 21 3.89 -6.02 5.78
CA TYR A 21 4.78 -6.93 5.06
C TYR A 21 6.23 -6.45 5.00
N PHE A 22 6.48 -5.15 5.12
CA PHE A 22 7.84 -4.64 5.27
C PHE A 22 8.42 -4.96 6.64
N LEU A 23 7.62 -4.87 7.70
CA LEU A 23 8.05 -5.20 9.05
C LEU A 23 8.14 -6.72 9.30
N GLN A 24 7.37 -7.50 8.53
CA GLN A 24 7.24 -8.95 8.66
C GLN A 24 7.12 -9.43 10.13
N PRO A 25 6.18 -8.90 10.95
CA PRO A 25 6.16 -9.14 12.41
C PRO A 25 5.98 -10.61 12.82
N TRP A 26 5.57 -11.48 11.90
CA TRP A 26 5.49 -12.94 12.10
C TRP A 26 6.82 -13.67 11.91
N ARG A 27 7.86 -12.98 11.41
CA ARG A 27 9.18 -13.57 11.17
C ARG A 27 10.06 -13.42 12.40
N THR A 28 10.91 -14.41 12.63
CA THR A 28 11.97 -14.37 13.64
C THR A 28 13.22 -14.92 12.97
N CYS A 29 14.35 -14.23 13.13
CA CYS A 29 15.62 -14.61 12.54
C CYS A 29 16.66 -14.93 13.62
N PRO A 30 17.57 -15.88 13.37
CA PRO A 30 18.58 -16.27 14.36
C PRO A 30 19.65 -15.20 14.58
N ASP A 31 19.88 -14.34 13.58
CA ASP A 31 20.98 -13.38 13.57
C ASP A 31 20.56 -11.94 13.96
N ASP A 32 19.26 -11.69 14.13
CA ASP A 32 18.72 -10.34 14.36
C ASP A 32 17.50 -10.38 15.31
N ASP A 33 17.50 -9.47 16.29
CA ASP A 33 16.40 -9.30 17.25
C ASP A 33 15.19 -8.59 16.60
N ALA A 34 15.39 -7.94 15.45
CA ALA A 34 14.33 -7.29 14.68
C ALA A 34 13.86 -8.16 13.51
N SER A 35 12.56 -8.50 13.49
CA SER A 35 11.91 -9.23 12.39
C SER A 35 12.10 -8.58 11.01
N ALA A 36 12.22 -7.25 10.96
CA ALA A 36 12.41 -6.49 9.73
C ALA A 36 13.84 -6.59 9.15
N GLY A 37 14.81 -7.09 9.92
CA GLY A 37 16.18 -7.36 9.44
C GLY A 37 16.29 -8.69 8.68
N CYS A 38 15.25 -9.51 8.72
CA CYS A 38 15.22 -10.80 8.04
C CYS A 38 15.31 -10.68 6.51
N PRO A 39 16.00 -11.62 5.84
CA PRO A 39 15.87 -11.78 4.39
C PRO A 39 14.41 -12.05 4.02
N MET A 40 13.85 -11.19 3.18
CA MET A 40 12.45 -11.29 2.77
C MET A 40 12.23 -12.54 1.92
N LEU A 41 11.20 -13.33 2.26
CA LEU A 41 10.84 -14.50 1.45
C LEU A 41 10.22 -14.05 0.11
N PRO A 42 10.35 -14.85 -0.96
CA PRO A 42 9.79 -14.51 -2.28
C PRO A 42 8.28 -14.25 -2.24
N ASP A 43 7.53 -15.04 -1.47
CA ASP A 43 6.08 -14.91 -1.37
C ASP A 43 5.67 -13.62 -0.64
N ASP A 44 6.35 -13.29 0.47
CA ASP A 44 6.13 -12.04 1.20
C ASP A 44 6.48 -10.82 0.30
N ALA A 45 7.57 -10.92 -0.46
CA ALA A 45 8.00 -9.89 -1.40
C ALA A 45 6.99 -9.66 -2.53
N ALA A 46 6.38 -10.75 -3.03
CA ALA A 46 5.32 -10.66 -4.03
C ALA A 46 4.09 -9.92 -3.50
N ILE A 47 3.68 -10.22 -2.26
CA ILE A 47 2.52 -9.56 -1.62
C ILE A 47 2.81 -8.09 -1.36
N LEU A 48 4.00 -7.75 -0.86
CA LEU A 48 4.43 -6.36 -0.68
C LEU A 48 4.41 -5.59 -2.02
N THR A 49 4.97 -6.20 -3.07
CA THR A 49 5.00 -5.59 -4.40
C THR A 49 3.59 -5.34 -4.94
N ALA A 50 2.71 -6.33 -4.82
CA ALA A 50 1.31 -6.18 -5.22
C ALA A 50 0.60 -5.08 -4.41
N ALA A 51 0.81 -5.03 -3.10
CA ALA A 51 0.24 -4.01 -2.22
C ALA A 51 0.73 -2.60 -2.58
N MET A 52 2.00 -2.45 -2.95
CA MET A 52 2.56 -1.18 -3.43
C MET A 52 1.95 -0.75 -4.77
N ILE A 53 1.80 -1.67 -5.73
CA ILE A 53 1.13 -1.38 -7.00
C ILE A 53 -0.31 -0.91 -6.77
N VAL A 54 -1.06 -1.62 -5.92
CA VAL A 54 -2.44 -1.25 -5.56
C VAL A 54 -2.47 0.13 -4.92
N THR A 55 -1.55 0.44 -4.00
CA THR A 55 -1.45 1.76 -3.36
C THR A 55 -1.26 2.88 -4.39
N VAL A 56 -0.35 2.69 -5.35
CA VAL A 56 -0.08 3.68 -6.41
C VAL A 56 -1.32 3.89 -7.29
N LEU A 57 -1.95 2.81 -7.75
CA LEU A 57 -3.14 2.88 -8.58
C LEU A 57 -4.32 3.55 -7.85
N ALA A 58 -4.56 3.17 -6.59
CA ALA A 58 -5.61 3.74 -5.75
C ALA A 58 -5.41 5.24 -5.50
N THR A 59 -4.15 5.65 -5.27
CA THR A 59 -3.79 7.06 -5.12
C THR A 59 -4.05 7.83 -6.42
N ALA A 60 -3.65 7.27 -7.57
CA ALA A 60 -3.93 7.88 -8.87
C ALA A 60 -5.44 8.04 -9.11
N MET A 61 -6.25 7.04 -8.76
CA MET A 61 -7.72 7.13 -8.84
C MET A 61 -8.28 8.25 -7.97
N ALA A 62 -7.79 8.40 -6.73
CA ALA A 62 -8.22 9.47 -5.84
C ALA A 62 -7.86 10.86 -6.41
N VAL A 63 -6.65 11.01 -6.95
CA VAL A 63 -6.19 12.26 -7.59
C VAL A 63 -7.01 12.60 -8.84
N VAL A 64 -7.30 11.61 -9.70
CA VAL A 64 -8.17 11.82 -10.86
C VAL A 64 -9.58 12.21 -10.41
N GLY A 65 -10.09 11.58 -9.35
CA GLY A 65 -11.38 11.91 -8.75
C GLY A 65 -11.45 13.35 -8.24
N THR A 66 -10.41 13.85 -7.57
CA THR A 66 -10.36 15.24 -7.08
C THR A 66 -10.15 16.24 -8.21
N ALA A 67 -9.27 15.96 -9.16
CA ALA A 67 -9.03 16.80 -10.33
C ALA A 67 -10.28 16.97 -11.20
N SER A 68 -11.02 15.87 -11.45
CA SER A 68 -12.25 15.88 -12.23
C SER A 68 -13.36 16.70 -11.54
N ARG A 69 -13.45 16.63 -10.21
CA ARG A 69 -14.41 17.44 -9.44
C ARG A 69 -14.09 18.94 -9.53
N LYS A 70 -12.80 19.30 -9.44
CA LYS A 70 -12.35 20.69 -9.54
C LYS A 70 -12.71 21.27 -10.91
N ARG A 71 -12.43 20.55 -12.00
CA ARG A 71 -12.74 20.98 -13.38
C ARG A 71 -14.23 21.22 -13.66
N HIS A 72 -15.15 20.60 -12.93
CA HIS A 72 -16.59 20.86 -13.05
C HIS A 72 -17.10 22.01 -12.17
N SER A 73 -16.27 22.53 -11.28
CA SER A 73 -16.64 23.65 -10.41
C SER A 73 -16.18 25.02 -10.96
N ASP A 74 -15.32 25.01 -11.98
CA ASP A 74 -14.89 26.18 -12.77
C ASP A 74 -15.80 26.33 -14.01
#